data_AF-B5GCC4-F1
#
_entry.id   AF-B5GCC4-F1
#
_cell.length_a   1.000
_cell.length_b   1.000
_cell.length_c   1.000
_cell.angle_alpha   90.00
_cell.angle_beta   90.00
_cell.angle_gamma   90.00
#
_symmetry.space_group_name_H-M   'P 1'
#
loop_
_entity.id
_entity.type
_entity.pdbx_description
1 polymer ?
#
loop_
_entity_poly.entity_id
_entity_poly.type
_entity_poly.pdbx_seq_one_letter_code
_entity_poly.pdbx_strand_id
1 'polypeptide(L)'
;MCASHYARWRRSGTAGDAFTVRRRNPGQRDSEGRKQCRDCDRWLDVTRFNRKRGASDGLAAECGDCVHARVISRRYGVDLTWYLATLESQEGGCAICGSRSNGRRLHIDHDHTHCGPRRGCAGCVRGLLCSSCNTGVGNFRDNVDLLKAAISYLERE
;
A
#
# COMPACT_ATOMS: atom_id res chain seq x y z
N MET A 1 3.71 -7.24 12.22
CA MET A 1 3.24 -7.42 10.83
C MET A 1 2.73 -8.86 10.69
N CYS A 2 1.63 -9.07 9.95
CA CYS A 2 0.88 -10.32 9.86
C CYS A 2 1.40 -11.43 8.91
N ALA A 3 1.84 -12.60 9.39
CA ALA A 3 2.10 -13.82 8.61
C ALA A 3 0.93 -14.29 7.71
N SER A 4 -0.32 -13.94 8.03
CA SER A 4 -1.47 -14.27 7.17
C SER A 4 -1.58 -13.46 5.88
N HIS A 5 -0.76 -12.42 5.69
CA HIS A 5 -0.60 -11.82 4.35
C HIS A 5 0.19 -12.74 3.41
N TYR A 6 1.16 -13.50 3.93
CA TYR A 6 1.92 -14.48 3.16
C TYR A 6 1.09 -15.73 2.79
N ALA A 7 0.16 -16.15 3.66
CA ALA A 7 -0.50 -17.46 3.54
C ALA A 7 -1.80 -17.47 2.71
N ARG A 8 -2.46 -16.32 2.49
CA ARG A 8 -3.78 -16.27 1.82
C ARG A 8 -3.75 -16.51 0.31
N TRP A 9 -2.58 -16.63 -0.32
CA TRP A 9 -2.45 -16.87 -1.76
C TRP A 9 -1.97 -18.28 -2.16
N ARG A 10 -1.68 -19.18 -1.20
CA ARG A 10 -1.36 -20.60 -1.50
C ARG A 10 -2.58 -21.53 -1.50
N ARG A 11 -3.80 -21.03 -1.27
CA ARG A 11 -5.04 -21.83 -1.37
C ARG A 11 -5.92 -21.36 -2.53
N SER A 12 -5.41 -21.52 -3.74
CA SER A 12 -6.25 -21.74 -4.91
C SER A 12 -6.46 -23.25 -5.02
N GLY A 13 -7.53 -23.77 -4.42
CA GLY A 13 -7.89 -25.19 -4.52
C GLY A 13 -8.29 -25.80 -3.20
N THR A 14 -9.58 -25.70 -2.88
CA THR A 14 -10.50 -26.82 -2.58
C THR A 14 -11.84 -26.21 -2.17
N ALA A 15 -12.89 -26.60 -2.89
CA ALA A 15 -14.27 -26.34 -2.49
C ALA A 15 -14.59 -27.08 -1.18
N GLY A 16 -15.49 -26.52 -0.37
CA GLY A 16 -16.09 -27.20 0.78
C GLY A 16 -15.66 -26.60 2.11
N ASP A 17 -16.37 -25.55 2.53
CA ASP A 17 -17.12 -25.56 3.80
C ASP A 17 -17.86 -24.23 3.93
N ALA A 18 -19.15 -24.34 4.24
CA ALA A 18 -20.04 -23.20 4.38
C ALA A 18 -19.56 -22.29 5.52
N PHE A 19 -18.82 -21.23 5.16
CA PHE A 19 -18.50 -20.14 6.07
C PHE A 19 -19.81 -19.53 6.55
N THR A 20 -20.26 -19.88 7.77
CA THR A 20 -21.30 -19.11 8.45
C THR A 20 -20.80 -17.68 8.54
N VAL A 21 -21.39 -16.77 7.76
CA VAL A 21 -21.07 -15.34 7.80
C VAL A 21 -21.64 -14.82 9.12
N ARG A 22 -20.90 -15.00 10.21
CA ARG A 22 -21.21 -14.36 11.49
C ARG A 22 -21.24 -12.86 11.22
N ARG A 23 -22.39 -12.21 11.38
CA ARG A 23 -22.51 -10.75 11.31
C ARG A 23 -21.68 -10.15 12.45
N ARG A 24 -20.42 -9.80 12.18
CA ARG A 24 -19.53 -9.22 13.19
C ARG A 24 -20.02 -7.82 13.55
N ASN A 25 -20.24 -7.57 14.83
CA ASN A 25 -20.57 -6.24 15.33
C ASN A 25 -19.32 -5.35 15.20
N PRO A 26 -19.35 -4.23 14.44
CA PRO A 26 -18.19 -3.35 14.31
C PRO A 26 -17.67 -2.83 15.65
N GLY A 27 -18.54 -2.66 16.65
CA GLY A 27 -18.17 -2.24 18.00
C GLY A 27 -17.54 -3.32 18.87
N GLN A 28 -17.53 -4.59 18.44
CA GLN A 28 -16.98 -5.68 19.24
C GLN A 28 -15.48 -5.49 19.49
N ARG A 29 -15.07 -5.76 20.73
CA ARG A 29 -13.68 -5.82 21.18
C ARG A 29 -13.44 -7.12 21.92
N ASP A 30 -12.19 -7.60 21.93
CA ASP A 30 -11.78 -8.69 22.81
C ASP A 30 -11.41 -8.17 24.21
N SER A 31 -10.96 -9.07 25.08
CA SER A 31 -10.54 -8.74 26.45
C SER A 31 -9.36 -7.76 26.52
N GLU A 32 -8.59 -7.61 25.44
CA GLU A 32 -7.46 -6.69 25.33
C GLU A 32 -7.85 -5.37 24.64
N GLY A 33 -9.13 -5.16 24.35
CA GLY A 33 -9.60 -3.96 23.64
C GLY A 33 -9.25 -3.93 22.15
N ARG A 34 -8.77 -5.05 21.58
CA ARG A 34 -8.45 -5.16 20.15
C ARG A 34 -9.72 -5.28 19.33
N LYS A 35 -9.66 -4.88 18.06
CA LYS A 35 -10.76 -4.98 17.09
C LYS A 35 -10.46 -6.07 16.08
N GLN A 36 -11.47 -6.86 15.71
CA GLN A 36 -11.34 -7.87 14.66
C GLN A 36 -11.46 -7.26 13.26
N CYS A 37 -10.50 -7.55 12.38
CA CYS A 37 -10.57 -7.19 10.96
C CYS A 37 -11.58 -8.08 10.23
N ARG A 38 -12.49 -7.49 9.46
CA ARG A 38 -13.48 -8.22 8.67
C ARG A 38 -12.87 -9.03 7.52
N ASP A 39 -11.74 -8.60 6.98
CA ASP A 39 -11.09 -9.27 5.87
C ASP A 39 -10.12 -10.38 6.33
N CYS A 40 -9.09 -10.04 7.10
CA CYS A 40 -8.07 -11.01 7.53
C CYS A 40 -8.39 -11.77 8.83
N ASP A 41 -9.56 -11.51 9.44
CA ASP A 41 -10.05 -12.24 10.62
C ASP A 41 -9.27 -12.08 11.93
N ARG A 42 -8.20 -11.30 11.94
CA ARG A 42 -7.35 -11.09 13.12
C ARG A 42 -7.91 -10.04 14.07
N TRP A 43 -7.74 -10.29 15.37
CA TRP A 43 -7.81 -9.27 16.41
C TRP A 43 -6.54 -8.42 16.38
N LEU A 44 -6.69 -7.12 16.17
CA LEU A 44 -5.60 -6.18 16.02
C LEU A 44 -5.84 -4.95 16.88
N ASP A 45 -4.75 -4.32 17.30
CA ASP A 45 -4.81 -3.01 17.94
C ASP A 45 -5.59 -2.01 17.08
N VAL A 46 -6.41 -1.17 17.73
CA VAL A 46 -7.29 -0.21 17.07
C VAL A 46 -6.54 0.79 16.19
N THR A 47 -5.27 1.07 16.47
CA THR A 47 -4.39 1.93 15.64
C THR A 47 -4.11 1.33 14.26
N ARG A 48 -4.34 0.02 14.07
CA ARG A 48 -4.22 -0.63 12.77
C ARG A 48 -5.42 -0.39 11.87
N PHE A 49 -6.45 0.32 12.33
CA PHE A 49 -7.65 0.62 11.56
C PHE A 49 -7.72 2.11 11.23
N ASN A 50 -8.05 2.43 9.98
CA ASN A 50 -8.24 3.83 9.59
C ASN A 50 -9.51 4.39 10.22
N ARG A 51 -9.50 5.68 10.59
CA ARG A 51 -10.71 6.38 11.03
C ARG A 51 -11.72 6.42 9.89
N LYS A 52 -12.99 6.17 10.20
CA LYS A 52 -14.08 6.18 9.23
C LYS A 52 -15.29 6.91 9.81
N ARG A 53 -15.60 8.08 9.25
CA ARG A 53 -16.80 8.84 9.61
C ARG A 53 -18.05 8.00 9.32
N GLY A 54 -18.99 7.97 10.26
CA GLY A 54 -20.24 7.21 10.15
C GLY A 54 -20.12 5.71 10.49
N ALA A 55 -18.93 5.20 10.81
CA ALA A 55 -18.82 3.89 11.44
C ALA A 55 -19.25 4.00 12.92
N SER A 56 -19.96 2.98 13.43
CA SER A 56 -20.51 2.98 14.79
C SER A 56 -19.45 3.12 15.88
N ASP A 57 -18.23 2.66 15.62
CA ASP A 57 -17.08 2.75 16.51
C ASP A 57 -15.99 3.71 15.99
N GLY A 58 -16.30 4.51 14.96
CA GLY A 58 -15.38 5.46 14.34
C GLY A 58 -14.23 4.85 13.54
N LEU A 59 -14.17 3.52 13.40
CA LEU A 59 -13.08 2.80 12.74
C LEU A 59 -13.56 2.03 11.52
N ALA A 60 -12.68 1.86 10.54
CA ALA A 60 -12.94 1.00 9.39
C ALA A 60 -13.18 -0.45 9.84
N ALA A 61 -14.04 -1.19 9.11
CA ALA A 61 -14.28 -2.61 9.38
C ALA A 61 -13.06 -3.50 9.05
N GLU A 62 -12.11 -2.97 8.28
CA GLU A 62 -10.91 -3.65 7.82
C GLU A 62 -9.67 -2.92 8.31
N CYS A 63 -8.61 -3.67 8.60
CA CYS A 63 -7.34 -3.06 8.97
C CYS A 63 -6.70 -2.33 7.77
N GLY A 64 -5.84 -1.37 8.07
CA GLY A 64 -5.17 -0.53 7.09
C GLY A 64 -4.29 -1.30 6.12
N ASP A 65 -3.82 -2.51 6.47
CA ASP A 65 -3.06 -3.39 5.56
C ASP A 65 -3.97 -4.05 4.52
N CYS A 66 -5.13 -4.60 4.93
CA CYS A 66 -6.13 -5.15 4.02
C CYS A 66 -6.66 -4.07 3.05
N VAL A 67 -6.92 -2.88 3.58
CA VAL A 67 -7.32 -1.73 2.76
C VAL A 67 -6.21 -1.39 1.76
N HIS A 68 -4.94 -1.37 2.19
CA HIS A 68 -3.81 -1.08 1.32
C HIS A 68 -3.66 -2.11 0.20
N ALA A 69 -3.66 -3.41 0.54
CA ALA A 69 -3.56 -4.50 -0.41
C ALA A 69 -4.62 -4.41 -1.52
N ARG A 70 -5.88 -4.11 -1.16
CA ARG A 70 -6.95 -3.91 -2.13
C ARG A 70 -6.72 -2.68 -3.02
N VAL A 71 -6.24 -1.58 -2.44
CA VAL A 71 -5.98 -0.33 -3.20
C VAL A 71 -4.88 -0.53 -4.22
N ILE A 72 -3.75 -1.14 -3.83
CA ILE A 72 -2.60 -1.31 -4.73
C ILE A 72 -2.88 -2.34 -5.82
N SER A 73 -3.60 -3.42 -5.50
CA SER A 73 -4.05 -4.39 -6.50
C SER A 73 -4.96 -3.73 -7.54
N ARG A 74 -5.97 -2.98 -7.11
CA ARG A 74 -6.90 -2.30 -8.02
C ARG A 74 -6.25 -1.19 -8.84
N ARG A 75 -5.28 -0.47 -8.28
CA ARG A 75 -4.71 0.72 -8.92
C ARG A 75 -3.48 0.43 -9.76
N TYR A 76 -2.64 -0.52 -9.34
CA TYR A 76 -1.32 -0.77 -9.91
C TYR A 76 -1.12 -2.23 -10.35
N GLY A 77 -2.09 -3.11 -10.13
CA GLY A 77 -1.97 -4.52 -10.53
C GLY A 77 -0.92 -5.31 -9.75
N VAL A 78 -0.47 -4.81 -8.60
CA VAL A 78 0.48 -5.48 -7.70
C VAL A 78 -0.17 -5.79 -6.36
N ASP A 79 0.38 -6.76 -5.63
CA ASP A 79 -0.11 -7.14 -4.31
C ASP A 79 0.78 -6.60 -3.18
N LEU A 80 0.41 -6.95 -1.94
CA LEU A 80 1.18 -6.53 -0.78
C LEU A 80 2.54 -7.26 -0.70
N THR A 81 2.65 -8.45 -1.29
CA THR A 81 3.90 -9.21 -1.38
C THR A 81 4.93 -8.46 -2.20
N TRP A 82 4.54 -7.98 -3.38
CA TRP A 82 5.36 -7.12 -4.21
C TRP A 82 5.80 -5.88 -3.44
N TYR A 83 4.88 -5.19 -2.78
CA TYR A 83 5.21 -3.97 -2.03
C TYR A 83 6.28 -4.22 -0.95
N LEU A 84 6.15 -5.31 -0.19
CA LEU A 84 7.09 -5.66 0.87
C LEU A 84 8.44 -6.09 0.29
N ALA A 85 8.45 -6.90 -0.76
CA ALA A 85 9.67 -7.32 -1.44
C ALA A 85 10.42 -6.12 -2.03
N THR A 86 9.71 -5.18 -2.66
CA THR A 86 10.31 -3.93 -3.18
C THR A 86 10.82 -3.04 -2.05
N LEU A 87 10.09 -2.95 -0.93
CA LEU A 87 10.55 -2.19 0.22
C LEU A 87 11.85 -2.79 0.80
N GLU A 88 11.94 -4.11 0.88
CA GLU A 88 13.12 -4.83 1.32
C GLU A 88 14.30 -4.66 0.34
N SER A 89 14.06 -4.79 -0.96
CA SER A 89 15.10 -4.58 -1.99
C SER A 89 15.60 -3.13 -2.04
N GLN A 90 14.81 -2.18 -1.52
CA GLN A 90 15.19 -0.78 -1.36
C GLN A 90 15.69 -0.46 0.06
N GLU A 91 16.08 -1.48 0.84
CA GLU A 91 16.63 -1.33 2.20
C GLU A 91 15.69 -0.58 3.17
N GLY A 92 14.38 -0.68 2.92
CA GLY A 92 13.34 0.00 3.70
C GLY A 92 13.17 1.49 3.39
N GLY A 93 13.75 1.99 2.30
CA GLY A 93 13.81 3.41 1.94
C GLY A 93 13.28 3.75 0.54
N CYS A 94 13.28 5.05 0.24
CA CYS A 94 12.95 5.61 -1.08
C CYS A 94 13.96 5.16 -2.14
N ALA A 95 13.50 4.74 -3.33
CA ALA A 95 14.38 4.34 -4.42
C ALA A 95 15.29 5.45 -4.95
N ILE A 96 14.91 6.72 -4.77
CA ILE A 96 15.68 7.87 -5.26
C ILE A 96 16.65 8.41 -4.20
N CYS A 97 16.16 8.71 -2.99
CA CYS A 97 16.96 9.40 -1.98
C CYS A 97 17.33 8.53 -0.76
N GLY A 98 16.95 7.25 -0.75
CA GLY A 98 17.23 6.31 0.35
C GLY A 98 16.50 6.61 1.67
N SER A 99 15.81 7.75 1.79
CA SER A 99 15.17 8.13 3.05
C SER A 99 14.11 7.09 3.47
N ARG A 100 14.22 6.65 4.73
CA ARG A 100 13.24 5.75 5.34
C ARG A 100 11.92 6.48 5.55
N SER A 101 10.84 5.73 5.49
CA SER A 101 9.53 6.33 5.72
C SER A 101 9.34 6.69 7.20
N ASN A 102 8.85 7.90 7.49
CA ASN A 102 8.54 8.38 8.85
C ASN A 102 7.25 7.75 9.42
N GLY A 103 7.13 6.42 9.35
CA GLY A 103 5.91 5.69 9.75
C GLY A 103 4.76 5.76 8.74
N ARG A 104 4.95 6.45 7.60
CA ARG A 104 3.99 6.48 6.48
C ARG A 104 4.39 5.45 5.43
N ARG A 105 3.47 5.06 4.56
CA ARG A 105 3.80 4.18 3.43
C ARG A 105 4.48 4.99 2.32
N LEU A 106 5.50 4.42 1.71
CA LEU A 106 6.05 4.93 0.45
C LEU A 106 5.03 4.78 -0.68
N HIS A 107 5.09 5.69 -1.64
CA HIS A 107 4.26 5.74 -2.83
C HIS A 107 4.75 4.76 -3.87
N ILE A 108 3.84 4.10 -4.59
CA ILE A 108 4.19 3.28 -5.74
C ILE A 108 4.33 4.21 -6.95
N ASP A 109 5.55 4.32 -7.47
CA ASP A 109 5.85 5.03 -8.72
C ASP A 109 5.57 4.12 -9.92
N HIS A 110 5.05 4.68 -11.00
CA HIS A 110 4.73 3.94 -12.21
C HIS A 110 4.83 4.80 -13.47
N ASP A 111 5.07 4.13 -14.60
CA ASP A 111 5.16 4.79 -15.90
C ASP A 111 3.78 5.20 -16.43
N HIS A 112 3.60 6.51 -16.60
CA HIS A 112 2.36 7.10 -17.12
C HIS A 112 2.19 6.93 -18.64
N THR A 113 3.23 6.57 -19.39
CA THR A 113 3.15 6.32 -20.84
C THR A 113 2.50 4.97 -21.15
N HIS A 114 2.63 3.99 -20.25
CA HIS A 114 2.13 2.63 -20.45
C HIS A 114 0.64 2.47 -20.10
N CYS A 115 0.20 2.99 -18.95
CA CYS A 115 -1.19 2.82 -18.47
C CYS A 115 -1.94 4.14 -18.23
N GLY A 116 -1.34 5.27 -18.60
CA GLY A 116 -1.89 6.60 -18.33
C GLY A 116 -1.68 7.08 -16.89
N PRO A 117 -2.16 8.28 -16.53
CA PRO A 117 -1.79 8.96 -15.29
C PRO A 117 -2.53 8.48 -14.03
N ARG A 118 -3.55 7.63 -14.18
CA ARG A 118 -4.45 7.25 -13.06
C ARG A 118 -4.33 5.79 -12.63
N ARG A 119 -3.81 4.93 -13.50
CA ARG A 119 -3.70 3.49 -13.26
C ARG A 119 -2.32 3.00 -13.69
N GLY A 120 -1.87 1.96 -13.03
CA GLY A 120 -0.71 1.18 -13.43
C GLY A 120 -1.04 -0.30 -13.53
N CYS A 121 -0.06 -1.06 -13.98
CA CYS A 121 -0.03 -2.51 -13.96
C CYS A 121 1.35 -2.98 -13.49
N ALA A 122 1.49 -4.28 -13.26
CA ALA A 122 2.75 -4.89 -12.86
C ALA A 122 3.91 -4.60 -13.83
N GLY A 123 3.62 -4.32 -15.11
CA GLY A 123 4.62 -3.99 -16.13
C GLY A 123 5.08 -2.53 -16.15
N CYS A 124 4.40 -1.61 -15.46
CA CYS A 124 4.78 -0.19 -15.45
C CYS A 124 5.18 0.34 -14.08
N VAL A 125 4.96 -0.41 -12.99
CA VAL A 125 5.46 -0.02 -11.66
C VAL A 125 6.99 -0.03 -11.65
N ARG A 126 7.59 1.05 -11.14
CA ARG A 126 9.06 1.22 -11.10
C ARG A 126 9.65 0.91 -9.73
N GLY A 127 8.99 1.37 -8.67
CA GLY A 127 9.47 1.19 -7.30
C GLY A 127 8.70 1.99 -6.27
N LEU A 128 9.26 2.11 -5.07
CA LEU A 128 8.67 2.87 -3.97
C LEU A 128 9.40 4.19 -3.72
N LEU A 129 8.67 5.31 -3.72
CA LEU A 129 9.21 6.65 -3.51
C LEU A 129 8.63 7.31 -2.26
N CYS A 130 9.41 8.18 -1.62
CA CYS A 130 8.88 9.09 -0.61
C CYS A 130 8.00 10.16 -1.28
N SER A 131 7.15 10.83 -0.49
CA SER A 131 6.24 11.87 -1.01
C SER A 131 6.98 12.99 -1.76
N SER A 132 8.15 13.40 -1.26
CA SER A 132 8.95 14.48 -1.85
C SER A 132 9.53 14.08 -3.21
N CYS A 133 10.17 12.91 -3.30
CA CYS A 133 10.74 12.42 -4.56
C CYS A 133 9.63 12.12 -5.59
N ASN A 134 8.54 11.48 -5.18
CA ASN A 134 7.40 11.22 -6.08
C ASN A 134 6.82 12.52 -6.66
N THR A 135 6.65 13.53 -5.81
CA THR A 135 6.17 14.85 -6.27
C THR A 135 7.21 15.54 -7.15
N GLY A 136 8.49 15.43 -6.82
CA GLY A 136 9.60 15.97 -7.61
C GLY A 136 9.59 15.43 -9.04
N VAL A 137 9.53 14.10 -9.21
CA VAL A 137 9.45 13.47 -10.54
C VAL A 137 8.21 13.93 -11.30
N GLY A 138 7.04 13.99 -10.63
CA GLY A 138 5.81 14.47 -11.23
C GLY A 138 5.84 15.95 -11.65
N ASN A 139 6.55 16.82 -10.93
CA ASN A 139 6.74 18.22 -11.31
C ASN A 139 7.54 18.39 -12.61
N PHE A 140 8.43 17.44 -12.90
CA PHE A 140 9.12 17.33 -14.19
C PHE A 140 8.32 16.52 -15.22
N ARG A 141 7.04 16.25 -14.96
CA ARG A 141 6.10 15.55 -15.86
C ARG A 141 6.62 14.17 -16.29
N ASP A 142 7.36 13.50 -15.40
CA ASP A 142 8.00 12.21 -15.68
C ASP A 142 8.92 12.25 -16.93
N ASN A 143 9.43 13.44 -17.28
CA ASN A 143 10.20 13.66 -18.49
C ASN A 143 11.71 13.71 -18.19
N VAL A 144 12.45 12.77 -18.77
CA VAL A 144 13.89 12.62 -18.59
C VAL A 144 14.68 13.82 -19.11
N ASP A 145 14.26 14.42 -20.22
CA ASP A 145 14.95 15.56 -20.82
C ASP A 145 14.80 16.82 -19.95
N LEU A 146 13.64 17.03 -19.33
CA LEU A 146 13.45 18.11 -18.36
C LEU A 146 14.30 17.90 -17.10
N LEU A 147 14.44 16.65 -16.62
CA LEU A 147 15.31 16.33 -15.49
C LEU A 147 16.79 16.59 -15.83
N LYS A 148 17.24 16.19 -17.03
CA LYS A 148 18.61 16.49 -17.51
C LYS A 148 18.84 18.00 -17.62
N ALA A 149 17.88 18.74 -18.16
CA ALA A 149 17.97 20.19 -18.24
C ALA A 149 18.06 20.84 -16.85
N ALA A 150 17.35 20.31 -15.85
CA ALA A 150 17.45 20.77 -14.47
C ALA A 150 18.84 20.52 -13.87
N ILE A 151 19.48 19.38 -14.14
CA ILE A 151 20.86 19.10 -13.75
C ILE A 151 21.81 20.13 -14.40
N SER A 152 21.74 20.29 -15.72
CA SER A 152 22.58 21.27 -16.44
C SER A 152 22.32 22.73 -16.07
N TYR A 153 21.22 23.03 -15.38
CA TYR A 153 20.96 24.36 -14.82
C TYR A 153 21.67 24.53 -13.47
N LEU A 154 21.63 23.52 -12.60
CA LEU A 154 22.32 23.51 -11.31
C LEU A 154 23.85 23.51 -11.44
N GLU A 155 24.39 22.91 -12.50
CA GLU A 155 25.84 22.87 -12.76
C GLU A 155 26.44 24.20 -13.23
N ARG A 156 25.64 25.25 -13.46
CA ARG A 156 26.10 26.58 -13.93
C ARG A 156 26.52 27.52 -12.80
N GLU A 157 26.67 27.00 -11.59
CA GLU A 157 27.15 27.76 -10.43
C GLU A 157 28.60 28.25 -10.60
#